data_AF-A0AAD8GRU3-F1
#
_entry.id   AF-A0AAD8GRU3-F1
#
_cell.length_a   1.000
_cell.length_b   1.000
_cell.length_c   1.000
_cell.angle_alpha   90.00
_cell.angle_beta   90.00
_cell.angle_gamma   90.00
#
_symmetry.space_group_name_H-M   'P 1'
#
loop_
_entity.id
_entity.type
_entity.pdbx_description
1 polymer ?
#
loop_
_entity_poly.entity_id
_entity_poly.type
_entity_poly.pdbx_seq_one_letter_code
_entity_poly.pdbx_strand_id
1 'polypeptide(L)'
;MNWSMSTDYCTWEGVSCDHNTGDVIGLDLSCSQLEGAILPNTTLFQLSHLQFLNLSQNDFSLSNQFPQEFGFFAKGLTHLNLSFTGFSGRVPSGISHLYKLVSLDLSRNFGAQLEDKVFKSLLHNLTQLRVLNLYWVSINSLLPMNLSTSLRVLNLRGFLQLDFAFQGFDLRYYKRAYNELFLAKDTNIDKQSAVGIESDYHRFGWLLFLALRAHAFSRFKDLVTCTNGLVSILAILIIHVPAHLRKFTIDDSSRFIKKGDKGMDIIASLCKMYETSEDELRKTMEKTNKLIESILKKKPCLASECKVENLNNISTDGLIYFDGLMEETTLSTNLSTLENYEDAIHNTGDLDERVFMDAEDSVLGSSSLSGGAINISGTKRKFDSIASPTKINNNNLQRWTSFLTDGHYVDYSK
;
A
#
# COMPACT_ATOMS: atom_id res chain seq x y z
N MET A 1 -3.39 15.74 -31.45
CA MET A 1 -3.08 14.76 -32.50
C MET A 1 -3.76 15.10 -33.81
N ASN A 2 -2.96 15.39 -34.84
CA ASN A 2 -3.39 15.70 -36.20
C ASN A 2 -3.08 14.56 -37.20
N TRP A 3 -3.43 13.33 -36.84
CA TRP A 3 -3.14 12.17 -37.69
C TRP A 3 -4.22 12.03 -38.76
N SER A 4 -3.83 12.21 -40.02
CA SER A 4 -4.72 12.04 -41.15
C SER A 4 -4.07 11.18 -42.22
N MET A 5 -4.85 10.24 -42.77
CA MET A 5 -4.47 9.42 -43.93
C MET A 5 -4.17 10.26 -45.18
N SER A 6 -4.57 11.54 -45.21
CA SER A 6 -4.31 12.47 -46.31
C SER A 6 -2.97 13.20 -46.21
N THR A 7 -2.20 12.99 -45.14
CA THR A 7 -0.94 13.68 -44.85
C THR A 7 0.18 12.68 -44.66
N ASP A 8 1.38 13.05 -45.07
CA ASP A 8 2.58 12.22 -44.88
C ASP A 8 2.77 11.90 -43.39
N TYR A 9 2.87 10.61 -43.06
CA TYR A 9 3.00 10.15 -41.68
C TYR A 9 4.26 10.67 -40.99
N CYS A 10 5.30 11.02 -41.73
CA CYS A 10 6.50 11.64 -41.16
C CYS A 10 6.28 13.10 -40.72
N THR A 11 5.14 13.70 -41.09
CA THR A 11 4.72 15.03 -40.63
C THR A 11 3.72 14.99 -39.48
N TRP A 12 3.30 13.79 -39.07
CA TRP A 12 2.34 13.63 -37.99
C TRP A 12 2.94 14.07 -36.66
N GLU A 13 2.12 14.76 -35.87
CA GLU A 13 2.49 15.14 -34.51
C GLU A 13 2.90 13.90 -33.71
N GLY A 14 4.10 13.96 -33.10
CA GLY A 14 4.67 12.85 -32.33
C GLY A 14 5.41 11.79 -33.14
N VAL A 15 5.42 11.84 -34.47
CA VAL A 15 6.12 10.86 -35.32
C VAL A 15 7.47 11.42 -35.78
N SER A 16 8.51 10.59 -35.76
CA SER A 16 9.82 10.90 -36.32
C SER A 16 10.30 9.78 -37.25
N CYS A 17 10.77 10.16 -38.43
CA CYS A 17 11.23 9.23 -39.45
C CYS A 17 12.74 9.35 -39.72
N ASP A 18 13.35 8.25 -40.13
CA ASP A 18 14.68 8.27 -40.73
C ASP A 18 14.63 8.99 -42.07
N HIS A 19 15.55 9.94 -42.28
CA HIS A 19 15.51 10.81 -43.46
C HIS A 19 15.99 10.09 -44.73
N ASN A 20 16.68 8.95 -44.60
CA ASN A 20 17.19 8.17 -45.73
C ASN A 20 16.25 7.03 -46.11
N THR A 21 15.69 6.31 -45.12
CA THR A 21 14.84 5.14 -45.37
C THR A 21 13.35 5.46 -45.33
N GLY A 22 12.94 6.56 -44.67
CA GLY A 22 11.53 6.88 -44.45
C GLY A 22 10.86 6.02 -43.36
N ASP A 23 11.61 5.19 -42.66
CA ASP A 23 11.10 4.34 -41.57
C ASP A 23 10.78 5.17 -40.34
N VAL A 24 9.71 4.82 -39.62
CA VAL A 24 9.39 5.44 -38.33
C VAL A 24 10.40 4.97 -37.28
N ILE A 25 11.19 5.92 -36.76
CA ILE A 25 12.23 5.67 -35.74
C ILE A 25 11.88 6.25 -34.38
N GLY A 26 10.91 7.18 -34.30
CA GLY A 26 10.49 7.78 -33.06
C GLY A 26 8.98 7.96 -33.00
N LEU A 27 8.40 7.65 -31.85
CA LEU A 27 6.99 7.87 -31.56
C LEU A 27 6.83 8.44 -30.16
N ASP A 28 6.42 9.71 -30.06
CA ASP A 28 6.05 10.39 -28.83
C ASP A 28 4.54 10.68 -28.82
N LEU A 29 3.82 9.90 -28.04
CA LEU A 29 2.39 10.05 -27.80
C LEU A 29 2.13 10.37 -26.33
N SER A 30 3.10 10.94 -25.62
CA SER A 30 2.91 11.27 -24.22
C SER A 30 1.78 12.28 -24.01
N CYS A 31 1.08 12.15 -22.89
CA CYS A 31 -0.01 13.06 -22.48
C CYS A 31 -1.09 13.27 -23.57
N SER A 32 -1.32 12.27 -24.42
CA SER A 32 -2.17 12.41 -25.60
C SER A 32 -3.62 11.97 -25.38
N GLN A 33 -4.00 11.72 -24.12
CA GLN A 33 -5.35 11.26 -23.72
C GLN A 33 -5.76 9.97 -24.45
N LEU A 34 -4.80 9.11 -24.77
CA LEU A 34 -5.08 7.82 -25.36
C LEU A 34 -5.66 6.90 -24.30
N GLU A 35 -6.81 6.30 -24.60
CA GLU A 35 -7.47 5.33 -23.74
C GLU A 35 -7.70 4.03 -24.51
N GLY A 36 -7.51 2.86 -23.88
CA GLY A 36 -7.80 1.58 -24.52
C GLY A 36 -6.91 0.43 -24.09
N ALA A 37 -6.92 -0.64 -24.88
CA ALA A 37 -6.01 -1.78 -24.69
C ALA A 37 -4.98 -1.81 -25.81
N ILE A 38 -3.70 -1.89 -25.45
CA ILE A 38 -2.65 -2.32 -26.36
C ILE A 38 -2.66 -3.85 -26.41
N LEU A 39 -3.10 -4.39 -27.55
CA LEU A 39 -3.18 -5.83 -27.80
C LEU A 39 -1.91 -6.34 -28.51
N PRO A 40 -1.51 -7.61 -28.29
CA PRO A 40 -0.34 -8.23 -28.94
C PRO A 40 -0.23 -8.07 -30.47
N ASN A 41 -1.36 -7.96 -31.16
CA ASN A 41 -1.44 -7.88 -32.61
C ASN A 41 -1.59 -6.44 -33.14
N THR A 42 -1.40 -5.42 -32.29
CA THR A 42 -1.46 -4.03 -32.74
C THR A 42 -0.34 -3.69 -33.71
N THR A 43 -0.58 -2.73 -34.59
CA THR A 43 0.40 -2.25 -35.58
C THR A 43 1.60 -1.57 -34.93
N LEU A 44 1.49 -1.09 -33.68
CA LEU A 44 2.63 -0.55 -32.92
C LEU A 44 3.80 -1.54 -32.88
N PHE A 45 3.52 -2.83 -32.70
CA PHE A 45 4.56 -3.86 -32.60
C PHE A 45 5.13 -4.30 -33.96
N GLN A 46 4.65 -3.72 -35.06
CA GLN A 46 5.23 -3.91 -36.40
C GLN A 46 6.31 -2.86 -36.72
N LEU A 47 6.44 -1.80 -35.92
CA LEU A 47 7.46 -0.76 -36.08
C LEU A 47 8.83 -1.27 -35.58
N SER A 48 9.44 -2.19 -36.32
CA SER A 48 10.69 -2.87 -35.93
C SER A 48 11.93 -1.97 -35.92
N HIS A 49 11.90 -0.86 -36.66
CA HIS A 49 12.96 0.13 -36.77
C HIS A 49 12.92 1.20 -35.67
N LEU A 50 11.94 1.13 -34.75
CA LEU A 50 11.73 2.12 -33.72
C LEU A 50 12.93 2.18 -32.74
N GLN A 51 13.37 3.41 -32.46
CA GLN A 51 14.47 3.73 -31.55
C GLN A 51 13.99 4.47 -30.32
N PHE A 52 12.92 5.26 -30.43
CA PHE A 52 12.31 6.03 -29.35
C PHE A 52 10.82 5.75 -29.28
N LEU A 53 10.34 5.37 -28.10
CA LEU A 53 8.92 5.21 -27.82
C LEU A 53 8.55 5.86 -26.49
N ASN A 54 7.64 6.83 -26.53
CA ASN A 54 7.07 7.46 -25.35
C ASN A 54 5.54 7.37 -25.41
N LEU A 55 4.97 6.56 -24.52
CA LEU A 55 3.53 6.39 -24.36
C LEU A 55 3.04 6.92 -23.01
N SER A 56 3.89 7.66 -22.29
CA SER A 56 3.61 8.05 -20.91
C SER A 56 2.37 8.93 -20.73
N GLN A 57 1.75 8.88 -19.56
CA GLN A 57 0.55 9.67 -19.24
C GLN A 57 -0.61 9.46 -20.21
N ASN A 58 -0.91 8.19 -20.47
CA ASN A 58 -2.11 7.74 -21.19
C ASN A 58 -2.80 6.65 -20.35
N ASP A 59 -3.99 6.21 -20.71
CA ASP A 59 -4.70 5.15 -20.00
C ASP A 59 -4.78 3.86 -20.83
N PHE A 60 -3.84 2.95 -20.58
CA PHE A 60 -3.85 1.61 -21.16
C PHE A 60 -4.26 0.53 -20.15
N SER A 61 -5.02 0.90 -19.11
CA SER A 61 -5.45 -0.04 -18.05
C SER A 61 -6.27 -1.22 -18.57
N LEU A 62 -6.97 -1.05 -19.71
CA LEU A 62 -7.75 -2.12 -20.36
C LEU A 62 -6.88 -3.21 -21.00
N SER A 63 -5.56 -3.02 -21.13
CA SER A 63 -4.66 -4.12 -21.51
C SER A 63 -4.66 -5.28 -20.49
N ASN A 64 -5.12 -5.04 -19.25
CA ASN A 64 -5.17 -5.98 -18.10
C ASN A 64 -3.82 -6.55 -17.64
N GLN A 65 -2.81 -6.56 -18.51
CA GLN A 65 -1.45 -6.97 -18.23
C GLN A 65 -0.47 -6.20 -19.11
N PHE A 66 0.81 -6.22 -18.75
CA PHE A 66 1.89 -5.70 -19.56
C PHE A 66 2.04 -6.52 -20.85
N PRO A 67 1.89 -5.92 -22.05
CA PRO A 67 2.07 -6.64 -23.31
C PRO A 67 3.50 -7.18 -23.44
N GLN A 68 3.64 -8.47 -23.76
CA GLN A 68 4.95 -9.13 -23.81
C GLN A 68 5.81 -8.63 -24.98
N GLU A 69 5.16 -8.13 -26.02
CA GLU A 69 5.72 -7.62 -27.27
C GLU A 69 6.70 -6.48 -27.04
N PHE A 70 6.48 -5.65 -26.01
CA PHE A 70 7.41 -4.58 -25.61
C PHE A 70 8.84 -5.09 -25.36
N GLY A 71 9.01 -6.37 -25.03
CA GLY A 71 10.34 -6.96 -24.82
C GLY A 71 11.08 -7.37 -26.10
N PHE A 72 10.45 -7.36 -27.27
CA PHE A 72 11.08 -7.92 -28.47
C PHE A 72 10.75 -7.27 -29.80
N PHE A 73 9.72 -6.42 -29.91
CA PHE A 73 9.27 -5.89 -31.20
C PHE A 73 10.31 -5.02 -31.93
N ALA A 74 11.07 -4.21 -31.19
CA ALA A 74 12.09 -3.32 -31.74
C ALA A 74 13.44 -3.52 -31.05
N LYS A 75 14.33 -4.30 -31.65
CA LYS A 75 15.69 -4.53 -31.11
C LYS A 75 16.59 -3.28 -31.18
N GLY A 76 16.18 -2.30 -31.98
CA GLY A 76 16.84 -0.99 -32.12
C GLY A 76 16.54 0.00 -30.99
N LEU A 77 15.62 -0.32 -30.07
CA LEU A 77 15.10 0.63 -29.09
C LEU A 77 16.19 1.15 -28.15
N THR A 78 16.26 2.47 -28.01
CA THR A 78 17.19 3.19 -27.15
C THR A 78 16.49 3.89 -25.99
N HIS A 79 15.25 4.35 -26.20
CA HIS A 79 14.47 5.04 -25.19
C HIS A 79 13.05 4.45 -25.15
N LEU A 80 12.64 4.00 -23.97
CA LEU A 80 11.30 3.48 -23.73
C LEU A 80 10.72 4.15 -22.48
N ASN A 81 9.65 4.91 -22.67
CA ASN A 81 8.89 5.51 -21.58
C ASN A 81 7.44 5.03 -21.61
N LEU A 82 7.10 4.21 -20.63
CA LEU A 82 5.77 3.65 -20.40
C LEU A 82 5.23 4.12 -19.04
N SER A 83 5.70 5.25 -18.52
CA SER A 83 5.32 5.71 -17.19
C SER A 83 3.88 6.20 -17.12
N PHE A 84 3.20 5.95 -15.99
CA PHE A 84 1.82 6.38 -15.75
C PHE A 84 0.88 6.00 -16.89
N THR A 85 0.91 4.72 -17.30
CA THR A 85 0.07 4.18 -18.38
C THR A 85 -1.04 3.25 -17.89
N GLY A 86 -1.07 2.96 -16.58
CA GLY A 86 -2.02 2.02 -16.01
C GLY A 86 -1.72 0.55 -16.31
N PHE A 87 -0.54 0.22 -16.88
CA PHE A 87 -0.16 -1.18 -17.07
C PHE A 87 -0.04 -1.91 -15.73
N SER A 88 -0.42 -3.18 -15.75
CA SER A 88 -0.42 -4.06 -14.57
C SER A 88 0.14 -5.44 -14.89
N GLY A 89 0.28 -6.31 -13.89
CA GLY A 89 0.82 -7.65 -14.07
C GLY A 89 2.34 -7.64 -14.33
N ARG A 90 2.87 -8.74 -14.87
CA ARG A 90 4.32 -8.94 -14.95
C ARG A 90 4.95 -8.14 -16.08
N VAL A 91 6.01 -7.39 -15.77
CA VAL A 91 6.85 -6.72 -16.77
C VAL A 91 7.49 -7.80 -17.66
N PRO A 92 7.47 -7.64 -19.00
CA PRO A 92 7.98 -8.66 -19.92
C PRO A 92 9.47 -8.92 -19.71
N SER A 93 9.84 -10.17 -19.51
CA SER A 93 11.25 -10.56 -19.34
C SER A 93 12.10 -10.23 -20.57
N GLY A 94 11.49 -10.12 -21.75
CA GLY A 94 12.15 -9.70 -22.98
C GLY A 94 12.81 -8.31 -22.88
N ILE A 95 12.35 -7.45 -21.98
CA ILE A 95 12.87 -6.08 -21.83
C ILE A 95 14.36 -6.04 -21.47
N SER A 96 14.87 -7.07 -20.79
CA SER A 96 16.30 -7.22 -20.49
C SER A 96 17.16 -7.66 -21.68
N HIS A 97 16.55 -7.90 -22.85
CA HIS A 97 17.23 -8.23 -24.11
C HIS A 97 17.23 -7.06 -25.11
N LEU A 98 16.78 -5.87 -24.69
CA LEU A 98 16.87 -4.66 -25.50
C LEU A 98 18.21 -3.97 -25.25
N TYR A 99 19.30 -4.60 -25.73
CA TYR A 99 20.68 -4.24 -25.37
C TYR A 99 21.13 -2.82 -25.75
N LYS A 100 20.37 -2.13 -26.62
CA LYS A 100 20.61 -0.74 -27.02
C LYS A 100 19.89 0.28 -26.12
N LEU A 101 19.11 -0.16 -25.14
CA LEU A 101 18.41 0.74 -24.23
C LEU A 101 19.41 1.61 -23.45
N VAL A 102 19.16 2.92 -23.51
CA VAL A 102 19.85 3.97 -22.76
C VAL A 102 18.95 4.49 -21.64
N SER A 103 17.64 4.59 -21.89
CA SER A 103 16.65 5.04 -20.89
C SER A 103 15.44 4.12 -20.87
N LEU A 104 15.09 3.65 -19.67
CA LEU A 104 13.88 2.89 -19.40
C LEU A 104 13.11 3.52 -18.24
N ASP A 105 11.88 3.95 -18.52
CA ASP A 105 10.94 4.44 -17.50
C ASP A 105 9.67 3.60 -17.53
N LEU A 106 9.44 2.85 -16.44
CA LEU A 106 8.24 2.06 -16.18
C LEU A 106 7.40 2.64 -15.04
N SER A 107 7.78 3.82 -14.53
CA SER A 107 7.31 4.32 -13.25
C SER A 107 5.80 4.60 -13.21
N ARG A 108 5.25 4.67 -12.01
CA ARG A 108 3.83 4.98 -11.75
C ARG A 108 2.86 4.01 -12.43
N ASN A 109 3.28 2.76 -12.59
CA ASN A 109 2.43 1.65 -12.98
C ASN A 109 2.23 0.73 -11.77
N PHE A 110 1.29 1.11 -10.89
CA PHE A 110 1.09 0.50 -9.57
C PHE A 110 0.80 -1.00 -9.60
N GLY A 111 0.20 -1.51 -10.68
CA GLY A 111 -0.07 -2.93 -10.84
C GLY A 111 1.10 -3.72 -11.44
N ALA A 112 2.16 -3.05 -11.91
CA ALA A 112 3.25 -3.68 -12.63
C ALA A 112 4.23 -4.38 -11.68
N GLN A 113 4.64 -5.58 -12.06
CA GLN A 113 5.51 -6.45 -11.27
C GLN A 113 6.78 -6.81 -12.05
N LEU A 114 7.91 -6.35 -11.55
CA LEU A 114 9.24 -6.66 -12.05
C LEU A 114 9.84 -7.81 -11.21
N GLU A 115 9.96 -8.97 -11.84
CA GLU A 115 10.59 -10.13 -11.21
C GLU A 115 12.08 -9.88 -10.93
N ASP A 116 12.58 -10.40 -9.81
CA ASP A 116 13.99 -10.24 -9.37
C ASP A 116 15.01 -10.60 -10.46
N LYS A 117 14.79 -11.72 -11.16
CA LYS A 117 15.66 -12.16 -12.26
C LYS A 117 15.70 -11.14 -13.39
N VAL A 118 14.56 -10.51 -13.72
CA VAL A 118 14.48 -9.50 -14.78
C VAL A 118 15.17 -8.23 -14.32
N PHE A 119 14.94 -7.78 -13.09
CA PHE A 119 15.63 -6.62 -12.51
C PHE A 119 17.16 -6.80 -12.51
N LYS A 120 17.66 -7.95 -12.07
CA LYS A 120 19.10 -8.28 -12.14
C LYS A 120 19.62 -8.30 -13.58
N SER A 121 18.83 -8.84 -14.50
CA SER A 121 19.18 -8.88 -15.93
C SER A 121 19.20 -7.48 -16.56
N LEU A 122 18.30 -6.57 -16.16
CA LEU A 122 18.32 -5.17 -16.58
C LEU A 122 19.63 -4.50 -16.16
N LEU A 123 20.09 -4.74 -14.94
CA LEU A 123 21.33 -4.17 -14.42
C LEU A 123 22.58 -4.81 -15.06
N HIS A 124 22.58 -6.10 -15.39
CA HIS A 124 23.77 -6.76 -15.95
C HIS A 124 23.84 -6.75 -17.48
N ASN A 125 22.73 -6.98 -18.17
CA ASN A 125 22.72 -7.18 -19.63
C ASN A 125 22.66 -5.86 -20.40
N LEU A 126 22.04 -4.83 -19.82
CA LEU A 126 21.88 -3.54 -20.50
C LEU A 126 23.06 -2.63 -20.21
N THR A 127 24.19 -2.94 -20.83
CA THR A 127 25.46 -2.22 -20.63
C THR A 127 25.41 -0.75 -21.06
N GLN A 128 24.43 -0.35 -21.87
CA GLN A 128 24.24 1.05 -22.29
C GLN A 128 23.24 1.83 -21.43
N LEU A 129 22.55 1.17 -20.50
CA LEU A 129 21.48 1.76 -19.70
C LEU A 129 22.04 2.81 -18.74
N ARG A 130 21.57 4.05 -18.88
CA ARG A 130 21.97 5.20 -18.06
C ARG A 130 20.88 5.61 -17.09
N VAL A 131 19.63 5.49 -17.50
CA VAL A 131 18.47 5.89 -16.70
C VAL A 131 17.54 4.69 -16.55
N LEU A 132 17.30 4.29 -15.31
CA LEU A 132 16.31 3.29 -14.95
C LEU A 132 15.37 3.87 -13.89
N ASN A 133 14.14 4.14 -14.29
CA ASN A 133 13.10 4.64 -13.40
C ASN A 133 12.00 3.58 -13.20
N LEU A 134 11.94 3.07 -11.97
CA LEU A 134 11.00 2.07 -11.49
C LEU A 134 10.21 2.60 -10.28
N TYR A 135 10.12 3.92 -10.15
CA TYR A 135 9.29 4.56 -9.13
C TYR A 135 7.85 4.02 -9.20
N TRP A 136 7.30 3.54 -8.09
CA TRP A 136 5.98 2.85 -8.05
C TRP A 136 5.83 1.64 -9.00
N VAL A 137 6.86 0.81 -9.15
CA VAL A 137 6.81 -0.53 -9.80
C VAL A 137 7.23 -1.62 -8.81
N SER A 138 6.53 -2.78 -8.78
CA SER A 138 6.80 -3.86 -7.82
C SER A 138 8.11 -4.54 -8.11
N ILE A 139 9.02 -4.57 -7.14
CA ILE A 139 10.31 -5.25 -7.27
C ILE A 139 10.50 -6.15 -6.06
N ASN A 140 10.46 -7.46 -6.27
CA ASN A 140 10.72 -8.45 -5.22
C ASN A 140 12.22 -8.81 -5.18
N SER A 141 13.11 -7.83 -5.09
CA SER A 141 14.57 -8.05 -5.07
C SER A 141 15.26 -7.39 -3.90
N LEU A 142 16.18 -8.10 -3.26
CA LEU A 142 17.25 -7.47 -2.49
C LEU A 142 18.17 -6.74 -3.46
N LEU A 143 18.39 -5.45 -3.24
CA LEU A 143 19.28 -4.62 -4.05
C LEU A 143 20.64 -5.34 -4.23
N PRO A 144 21.04 -5.70 -5.45
CA PRO A 144 22.34 -6.33 -5.66
C PRO A 144 23.44 -5.31 -5.32
N MET A 145 24.44 -5.74 -4.54
CA MET A 145 25.60 -4.90 -4.19
C MET A 145 26.45 -4.49 -5.41
N ASN A 146 26.25 -5.14 -6.57
CA ASN A 146 26.94 -4.81 -7.83
C ASN A 146 25.96 -4.18 -8.83
N LEU A 147 25.92 -2.85 -8.84
CA LEU A 147 25.23 -2.06 -9.85
C LEU A 147 26.05 -2.02 -11.15
N SER A 148 25.36 -1.91 -12.30
CA SER A 148 26.02 -1.66 -13.59
C SER A 148 26.92 -0.44 -13.54
N THR A 149 28.08 -0.50 -14.17
CA THR A 149 29.01 0.64 -14.25
C THR A 149 28.50 1.76 -15.16
N SER A 150 27.51 1.50 -16.01
CA SER A 150 26.94 2.48 -16.94
C SER A 150 25.77 3.30 -16.38
N LEU A 151 25.15 2.81 -15.30
CA LEU A 151 23.93 3.40 -14.75
C LEU A 151 24.24 4.71 -14.02
N ARG A 152 23.54 5.79 -14.40
CA ARG A 152 23.71 7.13 -13.82
C ARG A 152 22.57 7.51 -12.90
N VAL A 153 21.36 7.11 -13.26
CA VAL A 153 20.13 7.42 -12.52
C VAL A 153 19.39 6.11 -12.30
N LEU A 154 19.19 5.78 -11.02
CA LEU A 154 18.40 4.65 -10.58
C LEU A 154 17.34 5.14 -9.59
N ASN A 155 16.09 5.12 -10.02
CA ASN A 155 14.96 5.46 -9.15
C ASN A 155 14.15 4.20 -8.87
N LEU A 156 14.16 3.75 -7.62
CA LEU A 156 13.46 2.55 -7.16
C LEU A 156 12.38 2.87 -6.12
N ARG A 157 12.14 4.16 -5.88
CA ARG A 157 11.31 4.59 -4.77
C ARG A 157 9.86 4.24 -5.11
N GLY A 158 9.32 3.17 -4.56
CA GLY A 158 7.89 2.91 -4.72
C GLY A 158 7.37 1.52 -4.44
N PHE A 159 8.23 0.53 -4.23
CA PHE A 159 7.77 -0.77 -3.71
C PHE A 159 8.56 -1.34 -2.54
N LEU A 160 9.71 -0.75 -2.20
CA LEU A 160 10.14 -0.68 -0.80
C LEU A 160 9.17 0.14 0.06
N GLN A 161 8.01 0.58 -0.45
CA GLN A 161 7.04 1.44 0.22
C GLN A 161 5.61 0.86 0.22
N LEU A 162 5.37 -0.30 -0.41
CA LEU A 162 4.06 -0.95 -0.36
C LEU A 162 3.88 -1.81 0.90
N ASP A 163 4.97 -2.36 1.46
CA ASP A 163 4.96 -2.77 2.87
C ASP A 163 4.64 -1.58 3.78
N PHE A 164 5.24 -0.41 3.52
CA PHE A 164 5.03 0.83 4.31
C PHE A 164 3.63 1.45 4.16
N ALA A 165 3.00 1.35 2.99
CA ALA A 165 1.68 1.92 2.72
C ALA A 165 0.54 1.00 3.18
N PHE A 166 0.68 -0.33 3.02
CA PHE A 166 -0.21 -1.28 3.68
C PHE A 166 -0.05 -1.20 5.19
N GLN A 167 1.16 -1.07 5.70
CA GLN A 167 1.42 -0.91 7.12
C GLN A 167 0.90 0.41 7.69
N GLY A 168 1.04 1.53 6.96
CA GLY A 168 0.45 2.80 7.35
C GLY A 168 -1.08 2.83 7.18
N PHE A 169 -1.64 2.05 6.26
CA PHE A 169 -3.09 1.86 6.14
C PHE A 169 -3.63 0.98 7.27
N ASP A 170 -3.01 -0.17 7.50
CA ASP A 170 -3.32 -1.12 8.57
C ASP A 170 -3.17 -0.47 9.94
N LEU A 171 -2.10 0.30 10.18
CA LEU A 171 -1.90 1.05 11.42
C LEU A 171 -2.96 2.14 11.60
N ARG A 172 -3.28 2.93 10.57
CA ARG A 172 -4.33 3.97 10.68
C ARG A 172 -5.71 3.37 10.85
N TYR A 173 -6.00 2.27 10.16
CA TYR A 173 -7.24 1.52 10.31
C TYR A 173 -7.34 0.90 11.70
N TYR A 174 -6.28 0.25 12.17
CA TYR A 174 -6.16 -0.32 13.51
C TYR A 174 -6.32 0.75 14.59
N LYS A 175 -5.57 1.85 14.51
CA LYS A 175 -5.64 2.98 15.44
C LYS A 175 -7.05 3.58 15.48
N ARG A 176 -7.70 3.72 14.34
CA ARG A 176 -9.10 4.17 14.28
C ARG A 176 -10.05 3.17 14.96
N ALA A 177 -9.98 1.90 14.60
CA ALA A 177 -10.81 0.84 15.18
C ALA A 177 -10.60 0.71 16.69
N TYR A 178 -9.35 0.77 17.14
CA TYR A 178 -8.98 0.77 18.56
C TYR A 178 -9.60 1.98 19.28
N ASN A 179 -9.47 3.18 18.71
CA ASN A 179 -10.01 4.39 19.29
C ASN A 179 -11.55 4.43 19.31
N GLU A 180 -12.23 3.67 18.45
CA GLU A 180 -13.69 3.50 18.50
C GLU A 180 -14.11 2.56 19.65
N LEU A 181 -13.25 1.61 20.05
CA LEU A 181 -13.56 0.58 21.04
C LEU A 181 -12.99 0.85 22.45
N PHE A 182 -11.89 1.61 22.58
CA PHE A 182 -11.14 1.78 23.83
C PHE A 182 -10.80 3.24 24.14
N LEU A 183 -10.57 3.54 25.42
CA LEU A 183 -10.14 4.85 25.94
C LEU A 183 -8.63 5.08 25.69
N ALA A 184 -8.25 6.33 25.41
CA ALA A 184 -6.88 6.70 25.04
C ALA A 184 -5.93 6.85 26.24
N LYS A 185 -6.44 7.17 27.43
CA LYS A 185 -5.72 7.10 28.73
C LYS A 185 -6.69 7.34 29.89
N ASP A 186 -6.36 6.76 31.04
CA ASP A 186 -6.96 7.08 32.34
C ASP A 186 -6.77 8.55 32.71
N THR A 187 -7.86 9.23 33.05
CA THR A 187 -7.91 10.65 33.40
C THR A 187 -7.42 10.94 34.81
N ASN A 188 -6.23 10.46 35.23
CA ASN A 188 -5.75 10.76 36.58
C ASN A 188 -4.23 10.64 36.84
N ILE A 189 -3.35 11.21 36.02
CA ILE A 189 -2.00 11.60 36.47
C ILE A 189 -1.62 12.95 35.84
N ASP A 190 -1.10 13.82 36.70
CA ASP A 190 -0.87 15.26 36.54
C ASP A 190 -0.11 15.71 35.29
N LYS A 191 -0.45 16.95 34.89
CA LYS A 191 0.19 17.77 33.86
C LYS A 191 1.71 17.88 34.08
N GLN A 192 2.51 17.25 33.21
CA GLN A 192 3.78 17.77 32.66
C GLN A 192 4.50 16.76 31.75
N SER A 193 3.91 16.43 30.60
CA SER A 193 4.63 16.00 29.38
C SER A 193 3.61 15.77 28.26
N ALA A 194 3.29 16.83 27.52
CA ALA A 194 2.53 16.71 26.28
C ALA A 194 3.47 16.21 25.17
N VAL A 195 3.77 14.92 25.21
CA VAL A 195 4.30 14.12 24.10
C VAL A 195 3.39 12.90 24.03
N GLY A 196 2.78 12.63 22.87
CA GLY A 196 1.75 11.61 22.70
C GLY A 196 2.24 10.22 23.07
N ILE A 197 1.87 9.73 24.25
CA ILE A 197 2.12 8.34 24.65
C ILE A 197 0.85 7.55 24.32
N GLU A 198 0.91 6.74 23.28
CA GLU A 198 -0.15 5.77 22.94
C GLU A 198 -0.36 4.76 24.09
N SER A 199 -1.58 4.26 24.25
CA SER A 199 -1.92 3.27 25.30
C SER A 199 -1.08 2.00 25.13
N ASP A 200 -0.51 1.46 26.22
CA ASP A 200 0.27 0.22 26.21
C ASP A 200 -0.53 -0.97 25.62
N TYR A 201 -1.85 -0.94 25.76
CA TYR A 201 -2.76 -1.92 25.15
C TYR A 201 -2.87 -1.77 23.63
N HIS A 202 -2.84 -0.54 23.10
CA HIS A 202 -2.77 -0.28 21.66
C HIS A 202 -1.47 -0.82 21.09
N ARG A 203 -0.35 -0.48 21.74
CA ARG A 203 0.98 -0.96 21.36
C ARG A 203 1.06 -2.49 21.38
N PHE A 204 0.53 -3.12 22.42
CA PHE A 204 0.48 -4.58 22.52
C PHE A 204 -0.28 -5.20 21.34
N GLY A 205 -1.46 -4.68 21.03
CA GLY A 205 -2.26 -5.21 19.93
C GLY A 205 -1.57 -5.04 18.58
N TRP A 206 -0.94 -3.89 18.34
CA TRP A 206 -0.18 -3.66 17.12
C TRP A 206 1.00 -4.63 16.98
N LEU A 207 1.83 -4.79 18.01
CA LEU A 207 2.95 -5.73 17.98
C LEU A 207 2.48 -7.18 17.77
N LEU A 208 1.35 -7.57 18.37
CA LEU A 208 0.79 -8.90 18.15
C LEU A 208 0.28 -9.09 16.70
N PHE A 209 -0.25 -8.04 16.07
CA PHE A 209 -0.60 -8.06 14.65
C PHE A 209 0.63 -8.27 13.77
N LEU A 210 1.74 -7.57 14.05
CA LEU A 210 2.98 -7.72 13.30
C LEU A 210 3.52 -9.15 13.39
N ALA A 211 3.56 -9.72 14.60
CA ALA A 211 3.93 -11.12 14.83
C ALA A 211 3.02 -12.10 14.06
N LEU A 212 1.69 -11.84 14.08
CA LEU A 212 0.71 -12.63 13.32
C LEU A 212 0.99 -12.56 11.82
N ARG A 213 1.26 -11.36 11.30
CA ARG A 213 1.55 -11.15 9.89
C ARG A 213 2.83 -11.85 9.46
N ALA A 214 3.89 -11.77 10.27
CA ALA A 214 5.18 -12.40 9.98
C ALA A 214 5.09 -13.93 9.98
N HIS A 215 4.34 -14.54 10.91
CA HIS A 215 4.38 -15.98 11.14
C HIS A 215 3.18 -16.78 10.62
N ALA A 216 2.00 -16.17 10.53
CA ALA A 216 0.78 -16.87 10.14
C ALA A 216 0.35 -16.58 8.70
N PHE A 217 0.86 -15.50 8.09
CA PHE A 217 0.56 -15.11 6.72
C PHE A 217 1.75 -15.40 5.80
N SER A 218 1.48 -15.85 4.58
CA SER A 218 2.47 -15.92 3.51
C SER A 218 2.91 -14.50 3.13
N ARG A 219 4.17 -14.34 2.70
CA ARG A 219 4.83 -13.06 2.37
C ARG A 219 4.06 -12.09 1.46
N PHE A 220 3.03 -12.56 0.74
CA PHE A 220 2.14 -11.73 -0.06
C PHE A 220 0.69 -12.10 0.28
N LYS A 221 -0.07 -11.19 0.88
CA LYS A 221 -1.51 -11.37 1.08
C LYS A 221 -2.32 -10.14 0.71
N ASP A 222 -3.55 -10.42 0.33
CA ASP A 222 -4.58 -9.45 0.01
C ASP A 222 -5.06 -8.66 1.25
N LEU A 223 -5.67 -7.51 0.98
CA LEU A 223 -6.27 -6.63 1.98
C LEU A 223 -7.30 -7.36 2.87
N VAL A 224 -8.00 -8.36 2.33
CA VAL A 224 -9.02 -9.13 3.03
C VAL A 224 -8.39 -9.92 4.18
N THR A 225 -7.25 -10.56 3.95
CA THR A 225 -6.58 -11.33 5.01
C THR A 225 -6.01 -10.43 6.10
N CYS A 226 -5.43 -9.28 5.72
CA CYS A 226 -4.91 -8.31 6.69
C CYS A 226 -6.05 -7.75 7.55
N THR A 227 -7.21 -7.48 6.94
CA THR A 227 -8.42 -7.06 7.66
C THR A 227 -8.88 -8.13 8.66
N ASN A 228 -8.95 -9.41 8.26
CA ASN A 228 -9.27 -10.50 9.18
C ASN A 228 -8.24 -10.64 10.32
N GLY A 229 -6.95 -10.40 10.03
CA GLY A 229 -5.88 -10.34 11.02
C GLY A 229 -6.13 -9.24 12.06
N LEU A 230 -6.36 -8.00 11.62
CA LEU A 230 -6.64 -6.86 12.49
C LEU A 230 -7.91 -7.09 13.33
N VAL A 231 -8.97 -7.60 12.72
CA VAL A 231 -10.22 -7.91 13.43
C VAL A 231 -10.00 -9.01 14.48
N SER A 232 -9.12 -9.99 14.21
CA SER A 232 -8.75 -11.01 15.20
C SER A 232 -8.00 -10.40 16.40
N ILE A 233 -7.11 -9.43 16.16
CA ILE A 233 -6.40 -8.72 17.23
C ILE A 233 -7.38 -7.89 18.07
N LEU A 234 -8.34 -7.21 17.43
CA LEU A 234 -9.40 -6.49 18.14
C LEU A 234 -10.22 -7.43 19.03
N ALA A 235 -10.53 -8.65 18.56
CA ALA A 235 -11.21 -9.65 19.37
C ALA A 235 -10.40 -10.03 20.62
N ILE A 236 -9.09 -10.28 20.47
CA ILE A 236 -8.19 -10.57 21.60
C ILE A 236 -8.13 -9.41 22.59
N LEU A 237 -8.06 -8.17 22.10
CA LEU A 237 -8.07 -6.97 22.95
C LEU A 237 -9.40 -6.83 23.70
N ILE A 238 -10.54 -7.05 23.05
CA ILE A 238 -11.85 -6.99 23.73
C ILE A 238 -11.92 -8.04 24.85
N ILE A 239 -11.35 -9.22 24.67
CA ILE A 239 -11.37 -10.31 25.67
C ILE A 239 -10.50 -9.95 26.89
N HIS A 240 -9.33 -9.32 26.69
CA HIS A 240 -8.29 -9.21 27.73
C HIS A 240 -8.09 -7.79 28.28
N VAL A 241 -8.42 -6.73 27.53
CA VAL A 241 -8.36 -5.36 28.04
C VAL A 241 -9.40 -5.18 29.14
N PRO A 242 -9.06 -4.54 30.28
CA PRO A 242 -10.00 -4.28 31.37
C PRO A 242 -11.30 -3.59 30.91
N ALA A 243 -12.43 -4.06 31.44
CA ALA A 243 -13.76 -3.63 31.00
C ALA A 243 -14.00 -2.11 31.17
N HIS A 244 -13.40 -1.48 32.19
CA HIS A 244 -13.52 -0.05 32.44
C HIS A 244 -12.82 0.82 31.38
N LEU A 245 -11.92 0.24 30.57
CA LEU A 245 -11.23 0.94 29.47
C LEU A 245 -11.97 0.83 28.13
N ARG A 246 -13.09 0.09 28.06
CA ARG A 246 -13.90 -0.07 26.86
C ARG A 246 -14.87 1.11 26.71
N LYS A 247 -14.95 1.69 25.51
CA LYS A 247 -15.87 2.82 25.17
C LYS A 247 -17.32 2.39 24.92
N PHE A 248 -17.63 1.11 25.09
CA PHE A 248 -18.95 0.57 24.81
C PHE A 248 -19.47 -0.24 26.00
N THR A 249 -20.80 -0.20 26.15
CA THR A 249 -21.51 -1.09 27.06
C THR A 249 -22.05 -2.29 26.28
N ILE A 250 -22.11 -3.45 26.93
CA ILE A 250 -22.58 -4.70 26.32
C ILE A 250 -24.09 -4.64 25.98
N ASP A 251 -24.79 -3.64 26.51
CA ASP A 251 -26.18 -3.33 26.17
C ASP A 251 -26.37 -2.43 24.95
N ASP A 252 -25.30 -1.99 24.28
CA ASP A 252 -25.38 -1.27 23.00
C ASP A 252 -25.77 -2.21 21.85
N SER A 253 -27.05 -2.58 21.85
CA SER A 253 -27.68 -3.53 20.93
C SER A 253 -27.66 -3.08 19.47
N SER A 254 -27.38 -1.80 19.21
CA SER A 254 -27.25 -1.27 17.86
C SER A 254 -25.94 -1.70 17.20
N ARG A 255 -24.87 -1.83 18.00
CA ARG A 255 -23.51 -2.15 17.53
C ARG A 255 -23.16 -3.63 17.66
N PHE A 256 -23.65 -4.29 18.71
CA PHE A 256 -23.24 -5.66 19.04
C PHE A 256 -24.40 -6.66 18.95
N ILE A 257 -24.08 -7.86 18.45
CA ILE A 257 -25.01 -8.97 18.34
C ILE A 257 -25.04 -9.72 19.68
N LYS A 258 -26.23 -9.90 20.25
CA LYS A 258 -26.44 -10.70 21.46
C LYS A 258 -26.81 -12.13 21.10
N LYS A 259 -26.23 -13.10 21.82
CA LYS A 259 -26.50 -14.54 21.65
C LYS A 259 -27.51 -15.02 22.69
N GLY A 260 -28.78 -14.65 22.49
CA GLY A 260 -29.83 -14.89 23.48
C GLY A 260 -29.48 -14.28 24.85
N ASP A 261 -29.68 -15.04 25.93
CA ASP A 261 -29.38 -14.61 27.30
C ASP A 261 -27.90 -14.74 27.69
N LYS A 262 -27.05 -15.28 26.80
CA LYS A 262 -25.63 -15.56 27.08
C LYS A 262 -24.70 -14.35 26.91
N GLY A 263 -25.24 -13.17 26.63
CA GLY A 263 -24.47 -11.95 26.42
C GLY A 263 -24.03 -11.72 24.96
N MET A 264 -23.03 -10.87 24.77
CA MET A 264 -22.52 -10.45 23.46
C MET A 264 -21.74 -11.55 22.74
N ASP A 265 -22.06 -11.81 21.47
CA ASP A 265 -21.23 -12.62 20.58
C ASP A 265 -20.16 -11.74 19.92
N ILE A 266 -18.92 -11.81 20.40
CA ILE A 266 -17.82 -10.97 19.90
C ILE A 266 -17.57 -11.24 18.42
N ILE A 267 -17.54 -12.51 18.01
CA ILE A 267 -17.17 -12.91 16.65
C ILE A 267 -18.23 -12.39 15.67
N ALA A 268 -19.51 -12.69 15.93
CA ALA A 268 -20.59 -12.23 15.08
C ALA A 268 -20.67 -10.69 15.04
N SER A 269 -20.44 -10.01 16.17
CA SER A 269 -20.46 -8.56 16.25
C SER A 269 -19.35 -7.91 15.42
N LEU A 270 -18.11 -8.40 15.54
CA LEU A 270 -16.98 -7.88 14.79
C LEU A 270 -17.11 -8.19 13.29
N CYS A 271 -17.59 -9.38 12.93
CA CYS A 271 -17.87 -9.72 11.54
C CYS A 271 -18.92 -8.80 10.89
N LYS A 272 -19.97 -8.44 11.64
CA LYS A 272 -20.96 -7.46 11.18
C LYS A 272 -20.36 -6.05 11.04
N MET A 273 -19.51 -5.65 11.98
CA MET A 273 -18.93 -4.29 12.02
C MET A 273 -17.91 -4.05 10.91
N TYR A 274 -17.13 -5.08 10.58
CA TYR A 274 -16.00 -4.98 9.64
C TYR A 274 -16.22 -5.78 8.36
N GLU A 275 -17.44 -6.26 8.13
CA GLU A 275 -17.86 -7.01 6.93
C GLU A 275 -16.97 -8.23 6.63
N THR A 276 -16.63 -9.00 7.68
CA THR A 276 -15.78 -10.20 7.57
C THR A 276 -16.56 -11.51 7.75
N SER A 277 -15.95 -12.63 7.36
CA SER A 277 -16.53 -13.98 7.54
C SER A 277 -16.21 -14.53 8.94
N GLU A 278 -17.22 -15.05 9.64
CA GLU A 278 -17.02 -15.69 10.95
C GLU A 278 -16.07 -16.88 10.88
N ASP A 279 -16.14 -17.68 9.82
CA ASP A 279 -15.29 -18.87 9.65
C ASP A 279 -13.82 -18.47 9.49
N GLU A 280 -13.54 -17.45 8.67
CA GLU A 280 -12.18 -16.94 8.46
C GLU A 280 -11.64 -16.22 9.70
N LEU A 281 -12.49 -15.47 10.41
CA LEU A 281 -12.12 -14.83 11.67
C LEU A 281 -11.77 -15.88 12.72
N ARG A 282 -12.57 -16.95 12.88
CA ARG A 282 -12.28 -18.07 13.81
C ARG A 282 -10.94 -18.73 13.51
N LYS A 283 -10.66 -19.05 12.24
CA LYS A 283 -9.36 -19.62 11.82
C LYS A 283 -8.19 -18.67 12.15
N THR A 284 -8.39 -17.38 11.94
CA THR A 284 -7.34 -16.37 12.18
C THR A 284 -7.11 -16.15 13.68
N MET A 285 -8.16 -16.15 14.49
CA MET A 285 -8.06 -16.14 15.95
C MET A 285 -7.34 -17.38 16.49
N GLU A 286 -7.59 -18.57 15.95
CA GLU A 286 -6.88 -19.80 16.36
C GLU A 286 -5.37 -19.69 16.11
N LYS A 287 -4.98 -19.14 14.95
CA LYS A 287 -3.56 -18.87 14.63
C LYS A 287 -2.96 -17.85 15.59
N THR A 288 -3.70 -16.79 15.91
CA THR A 288 -3.28 -15.76 16.86
C THR A 288 -3.07 -16.35 18.27
N ASN A 289 -3.99 -17.19 18.74
CA ASN A 289 -3.87 -17.86 20.04
C ASN A 289 -2.61 -18.75 20.11
N LYS A 290 -2.31 -19.51 19.04
CA LYS A 290 -1.09 -20.33 18.95
C LYS A 290 0.19 -19.47 18.99
N LEU A 291 0.15 -18.26 18.44
CA LEU A 291 1.28 -17.31 18.51
C LEU A 291 1.46 -16.72 19.90
N ILE A 292 0.36 -16.36 20.58
CA ILE A 292 0.43 -15.91 21.98
C ILE A 292 1.06 -17.00 22.85
N GLU A 293 0.64 -18.25 22.68
CA GLU A 293 1.21 -19.39 23.41
C GLU A 293 2.71 -19.59 23.10
N SER A 294 3.12 -19.49 21.83
CA SER A 294 4.51 -19.75 21.44
C SER A 294 5.47 -18.61 21.82
N ILE A 295 5.05 -17.35 21.65
CA ILE A 295 5.89 -16.16 21.87
C ILE A 295 5.90 -15.79 23.36
N LEU A 296 4.72 -15.65 23.96
CA LEU A 296 4.57 -15.18 25.33
C LEU A 296 4.59 -16.30 26.37
N LYS A 297 4.59 -17.57 25.94
CA LYS A 297 4.60 -18.76 26.81
C LYS A 297 3.43 -18.77 27.81
N LYS A 298 2.33 -18.12 27.46
CA LYS A 298 1.10 -18.06 28.26
C LYS A 298 0.24 -19.27 27.94
N LYS A 299 -0.31 -19.90 28.99
CA LYS A 299 -1.18 -21.07 28.83
C LYS A 299 -2.59 -20.64 28.46
N PRO A 300 -3.19 -21.19 27.39
CA PRO A 300 -4.58 -20.92 27.06
C PRO A 300 -5.52 -21.59 28.06
N CYS A 301 -6.62 -20.91 28.41
CA CYS A 301 -7.78 -21.50 29.06
C CYS A 301 -9.05 -21.25 28.25
N LEU A 302 -10.06 -22.09 28.42
CA LEU A 302 -11.39 -21.80 27.87
C LEU A 302 -11.99 -20.63 28.65
N ALA A 303 -12.48 -19.61 27.93
CA ALA A 303 -13.07 -18.43 28.55
C ALA A 303 -14.29 -18.77 29.45
N SER A 304 -14.97 -19.88 29.18
CA SER A 304 -16.07 -20.40 30.01
C SER A 304 -15.62 -20.91 31.39
N GLU A 305 -14.35 -21.33 31.51
CA GLU A 305 -13.77 -21.90 32.72
C GLU A 305 -13.02 -20.84 33.55
N CYS A 306 -12.57 -19.77 32.89
CA CYS A 306 -11.90 -18.63 33.49
C CYS A 306 -12.94 -17.60 33.98
N LYS A 307 -13.31 -17.69 35.27
CA LYS A 307 -14.21 -16.73 35.93
C LYS A 307 -13.52 -15.39 36.16
N VAL A 308 -13.50 -14.56 35.12
CA VAL A 308 -12.90 -13.22 35.16
C VAL A 308 -14.01 -12.19 35.03
N GLU A 309 -14.06 -11.21 35.95
CA GLU A 309 -15.03 -10.11 35.94
C GLU A 309 -15.02 -9.35 34.59
N ASN A 310 -13.90 -9.39 33.90
CA ASN A 310 -13.67 -8.78 32.59
C ASN A 310 -14.54 -9.35 31.46
N LEU A 311 -15.01 -10.59 31.61
CA LEU A 311 -15.84 -11.32 30.64
C LEU A 311 -17.33 -11.30 30.99
N ASN A 312 -17.73 -10.56 32.03
CA ASN A 312 -19.13 -10.41 32.38
C ASN A 312 -19.95 -9.90 31.18
N ASN A 313 -21.07 -10.56 30.91
CA ASN A 313 -21.98 -10.30 29.78
C ASN A 313 -21.39 -10.55 28.37
N ILE A 314 -20.24 -11.21 28.24
CA ILE A 314 -19.71 -11.70 26.97
C ILE A 314 -20.01 -13.19 26.83
N SER A 315 -20.47 -13.62 25.66
CA SER A 315 -20.61 -15.05 25.35
C SER A 315 -19.22 -15.66 25.22
N THR A 316 -18.89 -16.57 26.13
CA THR A 316 -17.58 -17.24 26.20
C THR A 316 -17.48 -18.48 25.30
N ASP A 317 -18.55 -18.80 24.54
CA ASP A 317 -18.64 -19.99 23.69
C ASP A 317 -17.49 -20.01 22.65
N GLY A 318 -16.52 -20.91 22.84
CA GLY A 318 -15.41 -21.12 21.91
C GLY A 318 -14.32 -20.02 21.95
N LEU A 319 -14.32 -19.16 22.96
CA LEU A 319 -13.27 -18.15 23.17
C LEU A 319 -12.16 -18.70 24.06
N ILE A 320 -10.93 -18.26 23.78
CA ILE A 320 -9.73 -18.57 24.56
C ILE A 320 -9.33 -17.34 25.37
N TYR A 321 -8.95 -17.56 26.61
CA TYR A 321 -8.44 -16.55 27.53
C TYR A 321 -7.02 -16.91 27.99
N PHE A 322 -6.20 -15.89 28.23
CA PHE A 322 -4.83 -16.01 28.70
C PHE A 322 -4.65 -15.18 29.98
N ASP A 323 -4.34 -15.87 31.07
CA ASP A 323 -4.16 -15.26 32.39
C ASP A 323 -2.92 -14.36 32.46
N GLY A 324 -3.07 -13.13 32.97
CA GLY A 324 -2.02 -12.12 32.95
C GLY A 324 -1.51 -11.76 31.55
N LEU A 325 -2.35 -11.79 30.51
CA LEU A 325 -1.94 -11.31 29.19
C LEU A 325 -1.84 -9.79 29.14
N MET A 326 -2.79 -9.11 29.79
CA MET A 326 -2.97 -7.65 29.75
C MET A 326 -3.17 -7.05 31.16
N GLU A 327 -2.71 -7.75 32.20
CA GLU A 327 -2.69 -7.20 33.56
C GLU A 327 -1.51 -6.25 33.72
N GLU A 328 -1.67 -5.16 34.47
CA GLU A 328 -0.63 -4.13 34.64
C GLU A 328 0.73 -4.68 35.08
N THR A 329 0.72 -5.72 35.93
CA THR A 329 1.93 -6.37 36.46
C THR A 329 2.73 -7.15 35.41
N THR A 330 2.08 -7.57 34.34
CA THR A 330 2.65 -8.50 33.33
C THR A 330 2.71 -7.87 31.94
N LEU A 331 1.94 -6.81 31.67
CA LEU A 331 1.84 -6.13 30.39
C LEU A 331 3.20 -5.63 29.90
N SER A 332 3.99 -4.98 30.76
CA SER A 332 5.32 -4.48 30.40
C SER A 332 6.28 -5.62 29.98
N THR A 333 6.26 -6.74 30.70
CA THR A 333 7.06 -7.93 30.36
C THR A 333 6.61 -8.53 29.03
N ASN A 334 5.30 -8.64 28.80
CA ASN A 334 4.77 -9.18 27.55
C ASN A 334 5.10 -8.26 26.35
N LEU A 335 5.00 -6.94 26.52
CA LEU A 335 5.41 -5.94 25.52
C LEU A 335 6.89 -6.10 25.15
N SER A 336 7.78 -6.14 26.15
CA SER A 336 9.22 -6.32 25.89
C SER A 336 9.53 -7.65 25.17
N THR A 337 8.75 -8.69 25.42
CA THR A 337 8.91 -9.99 24.75
C THR A 337 8.50 -9.91 23.28
N LEU A 338 7.38 -9.24 22.97
CA LEU A 338 6.94 -9.01 21.59
C LEU A 338 7.92 -8.10 20.83
N GLU A 339 8.45 -7.06 21.47
CA GLU A 339 9.42 -6.17 20.85
C GLU A 339 10.70 -6.90 20.46
N ASN A 340 11.25 -7.71 21.38
CA ASN A 340 12.42 -8.54 21.10
C ASN A 340 12.16 -9.58 20.00
N TYR A 341 10.91 -10.06 19.89
CA TYR A 341 10.51 -11.02 18.86
C TYR A 341 10.49 -10.35 17.48
N GLU A 342 9.91 -9.16 17.37
CA GLU A 342 9.94 -8.36 16.13
C GLU A 342 11.38 -8.01 15.75
N ASP A 343 12.23 -7.61 16.70
CA ASP A 343 13.67 -7.36 16.47
C ASP A 343 14.39 -8.58 15.88
N ALA A 344 14.05 -9.78 16.36
CA ALA A 344 14.62 -11.03 15.86
C ALA A 344 14.17 -11.35 14.43
N ILE A 345 12.95 -10.96 14.05
CA ILE A 345 12.41 -11.11 12.69
C ILE A 345 13.07 -10.11 11.73
N HIS A 346 13.27 -8.87 12.17
CA HIS A 346 13.83 -7.78 11.35
C HIS A 346 15.34 -7.87 11.07
N ASN A 347 16.11 -8.64 11.85
CA ASN A 347 17.54 -8.92 11.59
C ASN A 347 17.83 -9.68 10.28
N THR A 348 16.81 -9.97 9.47
CA THR A 348 16.95 -10.50 8.10
C THR A 348 17.03 -9.42 7.00
N GLY A 349 17.12 -8.14 7.37
CA GLY A 349 17.35 -7.03 6.44
C GLY A 349 16.09 -6.25 6.04
N ASP A 350 15.02 -6.37 6.83
CA ASP A 350 13.79 -5.55 6.69
C ASP A 350 13.80 -4.38 7.67
N LEU A 351 13.13 -3.27 7.31
CA LEU A 351 13.08 -2.05 8.13
C LEU A 351 12.23 -2.24 9.40
N ASP A 352 12.64 -1.56 10.48
CA ASP A 352 11.97 -1.57 11.79
C ASP A 352 10.62 -0.83 11.74
N GLU A 353 9.54 -1.59 11.88
CA GLU A 353 8.15 -1.16 11.73
C GLU A 353 7.62 -0.32 12.91
N ARG A 354 8.38 -0.28 14.02
CA ARG A 354 8.03 0.49 15.22
C ARG A 354 8.21 2.00 15.02
N VAL A 355 9.03 2.40 14.04
CA VAL A 355 9.28 3.81 13.70
C VAL A 355 8.00 4.54 13.30
N PHE A 356 6.97 3.83 12.82
CA PHE A 356 5.67 4.42 12.47
C PHE A 356 4.79 4.77 13.67
N MET A 357 5.04 4.18 14.85
CA MET A 357 4.33 4.57 16.07
C MET A 357 4.85 5.92 16.61
N ASP A 358 6.14 6.21 16.42
CA ASP A 358 6.81 7.37 17.02
C ASP A 358 6.86 8.62 16.11
N ALA A 359 6.64 8.48 14.79
CA ALA A 359 6.98 9.52 13.82
C ALA A 359 5.91 10.60 13.54
N GLU A 360 4.63 10.41 13.89
CA GLU A 360 3.56 11.29 13.40
C GLU A 360 3.35 12.61 14.17
N ASP A 361 3.93 12.78 15.37
CA ASP A 361 3.76 14.03 16.14
C ASP A 361 4.82 15.11 15.82
N SER A 362 5.81 14.80 14.96
CA SER A 362 6.90 15.73 14.62
C SER A 362 6.84 16.32 13.20
N VAL A 363 5.92 15.85 12.33
CA VAL A 363 5.89 16.26 10.91
C VAL A 363 4.60 16.99 10.50
N LEU A 364 3.63 17.15 11.40
CA LEU A 364 2.42 17.94 11.16
C LEU A 364 2.31 19.12 12.13
N GLY A 365 3.32 19.98 12.12
CA GLY A 365 3.36 21.21 12.91
C GLY A 365 4.02 22.36 12.16
N SER A 366 3.28 22.96 11.23
CA SER A 366 3.36 24.38 10.78
C SER A 366 3.23 24.55 9.26
N SER A 367 1.98 24.66 8.81
CA SER A 367 1.66 25.67 7.82
C SER A 367 1.90 27.05 8.43
N SER A 368 3.09 27.62 8.22
CA SER A 368 3.26 29.07 8.34
C SER A 368 3.92 29.61 7.07
N LEU A 369 3.06 30.18 6.23
CA LEU A 369 3.42 31.06 5.15
C LEU A 369 4.15 32.28 5.74
N SER A 370 5.46 32.37 5.51
CA SER A 370 6.19 33.62 5.60
C SER A 370 7.29 33.64 4.53
N GLY A 371 6.86 33.76 3.27
CA GLY A 371 7.70 34.13 2.15
C GLY A 371 7.34 35.55 1.73
N GLY A 372 8.30 36.47 1.88
CA GLY A 372 8.16 37.89 1.61
C GLY A 372 7.72 38.22 0.18
N ALA A 373 7.09 39.38 0.08
CA ALA A 373 6.57 39.99 -1.12
C ALA A 373 7.58 40.00 -2.28
N ILE A 374 7.16 39.50 -3.44
CA ILE A 374 7.59 40.05 -4.74
C ILE A 374 6.33 40.30 -5.58
N ASN A 375 6.20 41.55 -5.94
CA ASN A 375 5.09 42.20 -6.58
C ASN A 375 5.24 42.05 -8.10
N ILE A 376 4.38 41.26 -8.77
CA ILE A 376 4.20 41.38 -10.23
C ILE A 376 2.71 41.29 -10.55
N SER A 377 2.24 42.39 -11.14
CA SER A 377 0.90 42.73 -11.61
C SER A 377 0.37 41.82 -12.72
N GLY A 378 -0.95 41.58 -12.75
CA GLY A 378 -1.63 41.29 -14.02
C GLY A 378 -2.92 40.48 -13.97
N THR A 379 -4.05 41.18 -13.83
CA THR A 379 -5.38 40.86 -14.41
C THR A 379 -6.15 39.59 -13.99
N LYS A 380 -7.05 39.83 -13.03
CA LYS A 380 -8.41 39.29 -12.84
C LYS A 380 -9.06 38.68 -14.10
N ARG A 381 -9.65 37.49 -13.93
CA ARG A 381 -11.05 37.22 -14.34
C ARG A 381 -11.77 36.38 -13.27
N LYS A 382 -12.83 36.97 -12.72
CA LYS A 382 -13.94 36.33 -12.01
C LYS A 382 -14.80 35.58 -13.03
N PHE A 383 -15.37 34.43 -12.66
CA PHE A 383 -16.79 34.17 -12.90
C PHE A 383 -17.36 33.27 -11.81
N ASP A 384 -18.54 33.68 -11.35
CA ASP A 384 -19.29 33.20 -10.19
C ASP A 384 -20.06 31.90 -10.48
N SER A 385 -20.55 31.36 -9.37
CA SER A 385 -21.36 30.17 -9.11
C SER A 385 -22.67 30.03 -9.90
N ILE A 386 -23.16 28.78 -9.97
CA ILE A 386 -24.51 28.29 -9.61
C ILE A 386 -24.90 27.11 -10.52
N ALA A 387 -25.02 25.90 -9.94
CA ALA A 387 -26.24 25.08 -9.95
C ALA A 387 -25.97 23.62 -9.54
N SER A 388 -26.71 23.16 -8.56
CA SER A 388 -27.06 21.78 -8.21
C SER A 388 -28.50 21.84 -7.68
N PRO A 389 -29.28 20.73 -7.53
CA PRO A 389 -29.00 19.32 -7.87
C PRO A 389 -30.17 18.62 -8.60
N THR A 390 -29.91 17.46 -9.23
CA THR A 390 -30.93 16.40 -9.30
C THR A 390 -30.31 15.02 -9.12
N LYS A 391 -30.84 14.29 -8.13
CA LYS A 391 -30.50 12.94 -7.72
C LYS A 391 -30.71 11.92 -8.85
N ILE A 392 -29.70 11.10 -9.13
CA ILE A 392 -29.89 9.70 -9.51
C ILE A 392 -28.97 8.86 -8.61
N ASN A 393 -29.59 7.88 -7.96
CA ASN A 393 -29.02 6.98 -6.98
C ASN A 393 -28.67 5.67 -7.71
N ASN A 394 -27.39 5.26 -7.70
CA ASN A 394 -26.97 3.87 -7.52
C ASN A 394 -25.44 3.73 -7.48
N ASN A 395 -24.97 3.44 -6.27
CA ASN A 395 -23.98 2.44 -5.86
C ASN A 395 -22.55 2.38 -6.45
N ASN A 396 -21.62 2.47 -5.48
CA ASN A 396 -20.34 1.77 -5.39
C ASN A 396 -19.28 2.09 -6.44
N LEU A 397 -18.50 3.17 -6.23
CA LEU A 397 -17.02 3.18 -6.34
C LEU A 397 -16.35 4.56 -6.13
N GLN A 398 -17.07 5.65 -5.82
CA GLN A 398 -16.51 7.02 -5.93
C GLN A 398 -16.09 7.71 -4.61
N ARG A 399 -15.58 7.00 -3.60
CA ARG A 399 -15.10 7.65 -2.36
C ARG A 399 -13.59 7.74 -2.18
N TRP A 400 -12.77 7.36 -3.17
CA TRP A 400 -11.32 7.18 -2.98
C TRP A 400 -10.42 7.91 -3.99
N THR A 401 -10.84 9.03 -4.60
CA THR A 401 -10.02 9.69 -5.65
C THR A 401 -9.60 11.14 -5.40
N SER A 402 -9.86 11.78 -4.25
CA SER A 402 -9.60 13.23 -4.13
C SER A 402 -8.30 13.68 -3.44
N PHE A 403 -7.28 12.83 -3.24
CA PHE A 403 -6.07 13.22 -2.48
C PHE A 403 -4.70 12.99 -3.16
N LEU A 404 -4.62 12.78 -4.48
CA LEU A 404 -3.35 12.43 -5.17
C LEU A 404 -2.83 13.45 -6.19
N THR A 405 -3.21 14.73 -6.07
CA THR A 405 -2.67 15.78 -6.95
C THR A 405 -1.82 16.74 -6.16
N ASP A 406 -0.54 16.39 -6.01
CA ASP A 406 0.57 17.36 -5.97
C ASP A 406 1.89 16.59 -6.11
N GLY A 407 2.56 16.78 -7.23
CA GLY A 407 3.83 16.12 -7.53
C GLY A 407 4.52 16.79 -8.71
N HIS A 408 5.45 17.68 -8.40
CA HIS A 408 6.23 18.49 -9.34
C HIS A 408 6.97 17.64 -10.41
N TYR A 409 6.89 18.12 -11.65
CA TYR A 409 7.56 17.60 -12.83
C TYR A 409 9.05 18.01 -12.80
N VAL A 410 9.96 17.06 -13.03
CA VAL A 410 11.37 17.35 -13.31
C VAL A 410 11.63 16.97 -14.76
N ASP A 411 12.01 17.96 -15.57
CA ASP A 411 12.37 17.80 -16.98
C ASP A 411 13.79 17.20 -17.09
N TYR A 412 13.89 16.05 -17.75
CA TYR A 412 15.15 15.33 -17.97
C TYR A 412 15.61 15.36 -19.44
N SER A 413 15.28 16.43 -20.18
CA SER A 413 15.81 16.65 -21.52
C SER A 413 17.22 17.28 -21.49
N LYS A 414 18.25 16.49 -21.13
CA LYS A 414 19.66 16.71 -21.55
C LYS A 414 20.60 15.54 -21.26
#